data_AF-A0A972G9P2-F1
#
_entry.id   AF-A0A972G9P2-F1
#
_cell.length_a   1.000
_cell.length_b   1.000
_cell.length_c   1.000
_cell.angle_alpha   90.00
_cell.angle_beta   90.00
_cell.angle_gamma   90.00
#
_symmetry.space_group_name_H-M   'P 1'
#
loop_
_entity.id
_entity.type
_entity.pdbx_description
1 polymer ?
#
loop_
_entity_poly.entity_id
_entity_poly.type
_entity_poly.pdbx_seq_one_letter_code
_entity_poly.pdbx_strand_id
1 'polypeptide(L)'
;MGFALNAQLVFHPTTLQLYDAIVLGGAAFATTVRDEHLPGGWVLPHLSTLEMEAISYDMSWFDTLTPQQWVAQLGIPQEILDDPFALDDHALAAVLSLAGSPGTVLVSDDTHAGIIIQEYAATYHNGRLLAATGADYILKCGYLYDSGHYQSTLAAVPASPTTFCVERIDKRFAGSFLYDGYLPRSTEPPIYQARREGWTPTTNSPIDVAHMIRAWIKR
;
A
#
# COMPACT_ATOMS: atom_id res chain seq x y z
N MET A 1 11.56 -14.03 -17.19
CA MET A 1 11.81 -12.80 -16.40
C MET A 1 10.47 -12.12 -16.18
N GLY A 2 10.17 -11.79 -14.94
CA GLY A 2 8.97 -11.10 -14.49
C GLY A 2 9.34 -10.27 -13.27
N PHE A 3 8.43 -9.43 -12.80
CA PHE A 3 8.54 -8.69 -11.56
C PHE A 3 7.23 -8.79 -10.81
N ALA A 4 7.32 -8.82 -9.49
CA ALA A 4 6.19 -8.66 -8.59
C ALA A 4 6.51 -7.50 -7.64
N LEU A 5 5.62 -6.52 -7.57
CA LEU A 5 5.67 -5.44 -6.60
C LEU A 5 4.40 -5.50 -5.74
N ASN A 6 4.52 -6.06 -4.55
CA ASN A 6 3.50 -5.98 -3.50
C ASN A 6 4.08 -5.11 -2.37
N ALA A 7 3.49 -3.95 -2.13
CA ALA A 7 4.12 -2.96 -1.25
C ALA A 7 3.15 -1.87 -0.76
N GLN A 8 3.59 -1.11 0.24
CA GLN A 8 2.96 0.15 0.66
C GLN A 8 3.86 1.33 0.26
N LEU A 9 3.38 2.20 -0.61
CA LEU A 9 4.03 3.47 -0.92
C LEU A 9 3.55 4.56 0.05
N VAL A 10 4.48 5.13 0.80
CA VAL A 10 4.20 6.09 1.88
C VAL A 10 5.09 7.33 1.75
N PHE A 11 4.57 8.46 2.21
CA PHE A 11 5.24 9.76 2.05
C PHE A 11 5.47 10.51 3.37
N HIS A 12 4.80 10.08 4.44
CA HIS A 12 4.94 10.70 5.76
C HIS A 12 5.96 9.94 6.62
N PRO A 13 6.98 10.60 7.21
CA PRO A 13 8.02 9.92 7.99
C PRO A 13 7.48 9.12 9.18
N THR A 14 6.41 9.58 9.84
CA THR A 14 5.78 8.87 10.96
C THR A 14 5.19 7.53 10.53
N THR A 15 4.89 7.34 9.25
CA THR A 15 4.41 6.05 8.73
C THR A 15 5.46 4.95 8.92
N LEU A 16 6.76 5.27 8.91
CA LEU A 16 7.82 4.30 9.21
C LEU A 16 7.74 3.79 10.66
N GLN A 17 7.55 4.69 11.62
CA GLN A 17 7.42 4.34 13.04
C GLN A 17 6.17 3.49 13.29
N LEU A 18 5.07 3.85 12.62
CA LEU A 18 3.83 3.09 12.72
C LEU A 18 3.97 1.70 12.09
N TYR A 19 4.66 1.61 10.96
CA TYR A 19 4.96 0.33 10.33
C TYR A 19 5.84 -0.54 11.23
N ASP A 20 6.86 0.00 11.90
CA ASP A 20 7.67 -0.76 12.86
C ASP A 20 6.90 -1.22 14.11
N ALA A 21 5.88 -0.46 14.51
CA ALA A 21 5.01 -0.84 15.62
C ALA A 21 4.13 -2.06 15.26
N ILE A 22 3.87 -2.29 13.98
CA ILE A 22 3.11 -3.44 13.45
C ILE A 22 4.06 -4.59 13.10
N VAL A 23 5.14 -4.27 12.39
CA VAL A 23 6.15 -5.21 11.92
C VAL A 23 7.47 -4.86 12.56
N LEU A 24 7.86 -5.59 13.60
CA LEU A 24 8.99 -5.20 14.43
C LEU A 24 10.29 -5.15 13.61
N GLY A 25 10.81 -3.94 13.37
CA GLY A 25 12.01 -3.70 12.55
C GLY A 25 11.77 -3.74 11.04
N GLY A 26 10.51 -3.79 10.59
CA GLY A 26 10.14 -3.82 9.18
C GLY A 26 10.57 -2.57 8.40
N ALA A 27 10.60 -1.39 9.03
CA ALA A 27 11.01 -0.16 8.34
C ALA A 27 12.50 -0.15 7.96
N ALA A 28 13.32 -1.04 8.56
CA ALA A 28 14.71 -1.22 8.15
C ALA A 28 14.85 -1.72 6.69
N PHE A 29 13.78 -2.32 6.14
CA PHE A 29 13.69 -2.83 4.78
C PHE A 29 13.01 -1.84 3.82
N ALA A 30 12.62 -0.66 4.30
CA ALA A 30 12.02 0.38 3.48
C ALA A 30 12.98 0.87 2.40
N THR A 31 12.55 0.83 1.15
CA THR A 31 13.32 1.40 0.03
C THR A 31 12.95 2.86 -0.15
N THR A 32 13.93 3.76 -0.15
CA THR A 32 13.67 5.18 -0.40
C THR A 32 13.40 5.41 -1.89
N VAL A 33 12.33 6.11 -2.23
CA VAL A 33 11.98 6.49 -3.60
C VAL A 33 12.05 8.01 -3.75
N ARG A 34 12.65 8.47 -4.84
CA ARG A 34 12.84 9.89 -5.13
C ARG A 34 13.03 10.09 -6.63
N ASP A 35 12.53 11.23 -7.11
CA ASP A 35 12.83 11.79 -8.42
C ASP A 35 13.03 13.31 -8.24
N GLU A 36 13.74 13.98 -9.15
CA GLU A 36 14.05 15.42 -9.05
C GLU A 36 12.77 16.30 -9.00
N HIS A 37 11.66 15.81 -9.57
CA HIS A 37 10.43 16.57 -9.71
C HIS A 37 9.27 16.03 -8.87
N LEU A 38 9.47 14.91 -8.17
CA LEU A 38 8.44 14.25 -7.38
C LEU A 38 8.75 14.28 -5.87
N PRO A 39 7.73 14.25 -5.01
CA PRO A 39 7.91 14.10 -3.56
C PRO A 39 8.77 12.88 -3.24
N GLY A 40 9.66 12.97 -2.24
CA GLY A 40 10.34 11.80 -1.70
C GLY A 40 9.37 10.92 -0.91
N GLY A 41 9.61 9.62 -0.90
CA GLY A 41 8.80 8.65 -0.16
C GLY A 41 9.55 7.37 0.16
N TRP A 42 8.80 6.38 0.64
CA TRP A 42 9.29 5.05 0.96
C TRP A 42 8.36 4.00 0.40
N VAL A 43 8.95 2.94 -0.13
CA VAL A 43 8.27 1.69 -0.43
C VAL A 43 8.54 0.74 0.73
N LEU A 44 7.48 0.40 1.46
CA LEU A 44 7.51 -0.59 2.53
C LEU A 44 7.14 -1.95 1.95
N PRO A 45 7.88 -3.01 2.31
CA PRO A 45 7.60 -4.35 1.82
C PRO A 45 6.23 -4.85 2.33
N HIS A 46 5.67 -5.80 1.59
CA HIS A 46 4.47 -6.51 2.00
C HIS A 46 4.73 -7.46 3.18
N LEU A 47 3.71 -7.74 4.01
CA LEU A 47 3.84 -8.61 5.19
C LEU A 47 4.33 -10.01 4.84
N SER A 48 3.73 -10.64 3.83
CA SER A 48 4.16 -11.98 3.35
C SER A 48 5.61 -12.01 2.85
N THR A 49 6.15 -10.88 2.40
CA THR A 49 7.56 -10.81 1.99
C THR A 49 8.49 -10.82 3.20
N LEU A 50 8.04 -10.28 4.33
CA LEU A 50 8.80 -10.29 5.59
C LEU A 50 8.68 -11.62 6.35
N GLU A 51 7.60 -12.38 6.14
CA GLU A 51 7.49 -13.77 6.62
C GLU A 51 8.63 -14.64 6.09
N MET A 52 8.97 -14.47 4.81
CA MET A 52 10.07 -15.19 4.17
C MET A 52 11.42 -14.88 4.83
N GLU A 53 11.55 -13.71 5.44
CA GLU A 53 12.74 -13.25 6.17
C GLU A 53 12.69 -13.56 7.68
N ALA A 54 11.70 -14.35 8.12
CA ALA A 54 11.47 -14.71 9.52
C ALA A 54 11.30 -13.50 10.47
N ILE A 55 10.81 -12.37 9.95
CA ILE A 55 10.51 -11.19 10.75
C ILE A 55 9.15 -11.38 11.40
N SER A 56 9.10 -11.26 12.72
CA SER A 56 7.84 -11.32 13.46
C SER A 56 7.06 -10.02 13.28
N TYR A 57 5.77 -10.14 13.00
CA TYR A 57 4.81 -9.04 13.00
C TYR A 57 3.63 -9.38 13.91
N ASP A 58 3.05 -8.36 14.52
CA ASP A 58 1.89 -8.49 15.40
C ASP A 58 0.63 -8.23 14.56
N MET A 59 -0.29 -9.21 14.49
CA MET A 59 -1.60 -9.06 13.82
C MET A 59 -2.74 -8.77 14.79
N SER A 60 -2.48 -8.62 16.09
CA SER A 60 -3.52 -8.36 17.09
C SER A 60 -4.29 -7.06 16.82
N TRP A 61 -3.70 -6.11 16.08
CA TRP A 61 -4.37 -4.91 15.61
C TRP A 61 -5.46 -5.21 14.56
N PHE A 62 -5.26 -6.21 13.69
CA PHE A 62 -6.23 -6.61 12.68
C PHE A 62 -7.42 -7.33 13.32
N ASP A 63 -7.17 -8.13 14.35
CA ASP A 63 -8.20 -8.84 15.12
C ASP A 63 -9.10 -7.92 15.96
N THR A 64 -8.81 -6.61 16.02
CA THR A 64 -9.65 -5.64 16.75
C THR A 64 -11.04 -5.44 16.15
N LEU A 65 -11.23 -5.83 14.88
CA LEU A 65 -12.48 -5.73 14.14
C LEU A 65 -12.75 -7.05 13.40
N THR A 66 -14.02 -7.36 13.17
CA THR A 66 -14.39 -8.43 12.23
C THR A 66 -14.10 -8.01 10.78
N PRO A 67 -13.98 -8.95 9.83
CA PRO A 67 -13.83 -8.61 8.42
C PRO A 67 -14.90 -7.62 7.91
N GLN A 68 -16.16 -7.84 8.27
CA GLN A 68 -17.26 -6.94 7.86
C GLN A 68 -17.10 -5.52 8.45
N GLN A 69 -16.60 -5.42 9.67
CA GLN A 69 -16.33 -4.13 10.31
C GLN A 69 -15.17 -3.42 9.63
N TRP A 70 -14.10 -4.14 9.25
CA TRP A 70 -13.02 -3.57 8.44
C TRP A 70 -13.55 -3.01 7.12
N VAL A 71 -14.29 -3.81 6.35
CA VAL A 71 -14.88 -3.37 5.08
C VAL A 71 -15.70 -2.09 5.24
N ALA A 72 -16.56 -2.05 6.25
CA ALA A 72 -17.39 -0.88 6.54
C ALA A 72 -16.55 0.35 6.93
N GLN A 73 -15.52 0.19 7.75
CA GLN A 73 -14.68 1.30 8.20
C GLN A 73 -13.77 1.84 7.10
N LEU A 74 -13.21 0.95 6.29
CA LEU A 74 -12.37 1.30 5.14
C LEU A 74 -13.20 1.99 4.05
N GLY A 75 -14.51 1.77 4.01
CA GLY A 75 -15.38 2.29 2.96
C GLY A 75 -15.15 1.60 1.62
N ILE A 76 -14.74 0.32 1.65
CA ILE A 76 -14.51 -0.47 0.45
C ILE A 76 -15.87 -0.98 -0.05
N PRO A 77 -16.26 -0.73 -1.31
CA PRO A 77 -17.39 -1.41 -1.94
C PRO A 77 -17.22 -2.92 -1.87
N GLN A 78 -18.28 -3.67 -1.56
CA GLN A 78 -18.21 -5.14 -1.47
C GLN A 78 -17.69 -5.77 -2.77
N GLU A 79 -17.98 -5.13 -3.90
CA GLU A 79 -17.59 -5.52 -5.25
C GLU A 79 -16.08 -5.44 -5.52
N ILE A 80 -15.29 -4.80 -4.65
CA ILE A 80 -13.83 -4.79 -4.72
C ILE A 80 -13.22 -6.00 -3.98
N LEU A 81 -13.97 -6.63 -3.08
CA LEU A 81 -13.45 -7.65 -2.16
C LEU A 81 -13.61 -9.08 -2.64
N ASP A 82 -14.24 -9.33 -3.79
CA ASP A 82 -14.41 -10.68 -4.36
C ASP A 82 -13.10 -11.29 -4.94
N ASP A 83 -11.94 -10.71 -4.57
CA ASP A 83 -10.52 -11.16 -4.57
C ASP A 83 -9.72 -11.08 -5.89
N PRO A 84 -8.51 -10.46 -5.89
CA PRO A 84 -7.24 -11.05 -5.40
C PRO A 84 -6.43 -10.23 -4.35
N PHE A 85 -7.04 -9.33 -3.58
CA PHE A 85 -6.34 -8.50 -2.59
C PHE A 85 -6.81 -8.80 -1.17
N ALA A 86 -5.87 -9.17 -0.31
CA ALA A 86 -6.18 -9.61 1.02
C ALA A 86 -6.61 -8.41 1.90
N LEU A 87 -7.68 -8.60 2.68
CA LEU A 87 -8.31 -7.53 3.48
C LEU A 87 -7.33 -6.92 4.51
N ASP A 88 -6.38 -7.70 4.99
CA ASP A 88 -5.27 -7.28 5.84
C ASP A 88 -4.36 -6.26 5.15
N ASP A 89 -4.10 -6.37 3.85
CA ASP A 89 -3.30 -5.39 3.10
C ASP A 89 -3.97 -4.03 3.02
N HIS A 90 -5.27 -4.04 2.78
CA HIS A 90 -6.11 -2.86 2.79
C HIS A 90 -6.21 -2.25 4.18
N ALA A 91 -6.37 -3.08 5.22
CA ALA A 91 -6.41 -2.63 6.61
C ALA A 91 -5.06 -2.03 7.03
N LEU A 92 -3.94 -2.64 6.62
CA LEU A 92 -2.60 -2.12 6.85
C LEU A 92 -2.42 -0.75 6.18
N ALA A 93 -2.75 -0.64 4.89
CA ALA A 93 -2.66 0.63 4.15
C ALA A 93 -3.49 1.74 4.81
N ALA A 94 -4.70 1.40 5.27
CA ALA A 94 -5.55 2.34 6.00
C ALA A 94 -4.95 2.75 7.34
N VAL A 95 -4.47 1.81 8.15
CA VAL A 95 -3.82 2.11 9.43
C VAL A 95 -2.61 3.02 9.19
N LEU A 96 -1.75 2.69 8.21
CA LEU A 96 -0.58 3.50 7.85
C LEU A 96 -0.95 4.93 7.42
N SER A 97 -2.09 5.10 6.74
CA SER A 97 -2.59 6.43 6.35
C SER A 97 -3.05 7.30 7.54
N LEU A 98 -3.18 6.75 8.75
CA LEU A 98 -3.46 7.51 9.97
C LEU A 98 -2.25 8.28 10.51
N ALA A 99 -1.04 7.94 10.05
CA ALA A 99 0.19 8.58 10.49
C ALA A 99 0.32 10.05 10.07
N GLY A 100 -0.46 10.49 9.07
CA GLY A 100 -0.50 11.86 8.58
C GLY A 100 -0.70 11.96 7.08
N SER A 101 -0.89 13.19 6.60
CA SER A 101 -0.91 13.51 5.17
C SER A 101 0.43 13.21 4.50
N PRO A 102 0.46 12.86 3.21
CA PRO A 102 -0.66 12.84 2.27
C PRO A 102 -1.50 11.55 2.31
N GLY A 103 -1.00 10.46 2.89
CA GLY A 103 -1.70 9.18 2.97
C GLY A 103 -0.79 8.00 2.63
N THR A 104 -1.38 6.90 2.18
CA THR A 104 -0.68 5.65 1.82
C THR A 104 -1.28 5.08 0.54
N VAL A 105 -0.46 4.44 -0.29
CA VAL A 105 -0.90 3.72 -1.49
C VAL A 105 -0.46 2.27 -1.40
N LEU A 106 -1.43 1.36 -1.35
CA LEU A 106 -1.20 -0.07 -1.58
C LEU A 106 -0.94 -0.26 -3.07
N VAL A 107 0.11 -1.01 -3.41
CA VAL A 107 0.49 -1.36 -4.77
C VAL A 107 0.65 -2.87 -4.85
N SER A 108 0.00 -3.48 -5.84
CA SER A 108 0.18 -4.89 -6.20
C SER A 108 0.23 -5.01 -7.72
N ASP A 109 1.39 -5.38 -8.24
CA ASP A 109 1.64 -5.48 -9.68
C ASP A 109 2.46 -6.74 -9.93
N ASP A 110 1.95 -7.63 -10.77
CA ASP A 110 2.57 -8.91 -11.08
C ASP A 110 2.68 -9.12 -12.58
N THR A 111 3.89 -9.50 -13.00
CA THR A 111 4.20 -9.81 -14.38
C THR A 111 4.87 -11.17 -14.49
N HIS A 112 4.46 -11.94 -15.49
CA HIS A 112 5.05 -13.23 -15.81
C HIS A 112 5.55 -13.25 -17.25
N ALA A 113 6.81 -13.66 -17.44
CA ALA A 113 7.45 -13.71 -18.75
C ALA A 113 7.36 -12.38 -19.56
N GLY A 114 7.38 -11.24 -18.86
CA GLY A 114 7.28 -9.91 -19.46
C GLY A 114 5.85 -9.47 -19.82
N ILE A 115 4.83 -10.22 -19.40
CA ILE A 115 3.43 -9.90 -19.58
C ILE A 115 2.83 -9.55 -18.23
N ILE A 116 2.14 -8.41 -18.14
CA ILE A 116 1.37 -8.03 -16.95
C ILE A 116 0.21 -9.01 -16.79
N ILE A 117 0.14 -9.65 -15.63
CA ILE A 117 -0.95 -10.54 -15.23
C ILE A 117 -2.00 -9.73 -14.48
N GLN A 118 -1.56 -8.90 -13.55
CA GLN A 118 -2.42 -8.19 -12.63
C GLN A 118 -1.75 -6.88 -12.23
N GLU A 119 -2.52 -5.80 -12.20
CA GLU A 119 -2.09 -4.50 -11.68
C GLU A 119 -3.16 -3.97 -10.74
N TYR A 120 -2.73 -3.36 -9.66
CA TYR A 120 -3.59 -2.79 -8.65
C TYR A 120 -2.92 -1.68 -7.88
N ALA A 121 -3.70 -0.64 -7.62
CA ALA A 121 -3.39 0.31 -6.58
C ALA A 121 -4.63 0.73 -5.82
N ALA A 122 -4.45 1.02 -4.53
CA ALA A 122 -5.46 1.63 -3.69
C ALA A 122 -4.86 2.71 -2.79
N THR A 123 -5.50 3.87 -2.80
CA THR A 123 -5.09 5.04 -2.03
C THR A 123 -5.95 5.19 -0.80
N TYR A 124 -5.28 5.32 0.34
CA TYR A 124 -5.87 5.53 1.64
C TYR A 124 -5.50 6.89 2.20
N HIS A 125 -6.49 7.57 2.77
CA HIS A 125 -6.32 8.82 3.47
C HIS A 125 -7.16 8.82 4.75
N ASN A 126 -6.54 9.10 5.89
CA ASN A 126 -7.18 9.10 7.21
C ASN A 126 -7.97 7.81 7.51
N GLY A 127 -7.42 6.66 7.12
CA GLY A 127 -8.00 5.33 7.36
C GLY A 127 -9.07 4.91 6.36
N ARG A 128 -9.41 5.72 5.35
CA ARG A 128 -10.49 5.40 4.40
C ARG A 128 -9.97 5.29 2.98
N LEU A 129 -10.61 4.42 2.20
CA LEU A 129 -10.36 4.27 0.77
C LEU A 129 -10.81 5.55 0.05
N LEU A 130 -9.85 6.21 -0.60
CA LEU A 130 -10.09 7.40 -1.41
C LEU A 130 -10.28 7.05 -2.88
N ALA A 131 -9.44 6.16 -3.40
CA ALA A 131 -9.46 5.70 -4.78
C ALA A 131 -8.82 4.31 -4.88
N ALA A 132 -9.28 3.48 -5.80
CA ALA A 132 -8.63 2.22 -6.15
C ALA A 132 -8.85 1.94 -7.63
N THR A 133 -7.88 1.31 -8.28
CA THR A 133 -8.07 0.84 -9.64
C THR A 133 -7.08 -0.25 -9.98
N GLY A 134 -7.40 -1.03 -11.00
CA GLY A 134 -6.56 -2.10 -11.45
C GLY A 134 -7.28 -3.06 -12.38
N ALA A 135 -6.52 -4.02 -12.88
CA ALA A 135 -6.96 -5.02 -13.82
C ALA A 135 -6.41 -6.39 -13.43
N ASP A 136 -7.21 -7.41 -13.66
CA ASP A 136 -6.74 -8.78 -13.78
C ASP A 136 -6.93 -9.19 -15.24
N TYR A 137 -5.80 -9.39 -15.94
CA TYR A 137 -5.79 -9.72 -17.35
C TYR A 137 -6.05 -11.20 -17.62
N ILE A 138 -5.88 -12.07 -16.61
CA ILE A 138 -6.23 -13.49 -16.69
C ILE A 138 -7.76 -13.62 -16.61
N LEU A 139 -8.38 -12.97 -15.63
CA LEU A 139 -9.83 -12.96 -15.43
C LEU A 139 -10.57 -11.98 -16.36
N LYS A 140 -9.82 -11.12 -17.07
CA LYS A 140 -10.33 -10.09 -17.98
C LYS A 140 -11.32 -9.14 -17.31
N CYS A 141 -11.05 -8.80 -16.06
CA CYS A 141 -11.82 -7.85 -15.29
C CYS A 141 -10.97 -6.63 -14.96
N GLY A 142 -11.65 -5.49 -14.81
CA GLY A 142 -11.04 -4.25 -14.40
C GLY A 142 -11.97 -3.54 -13.44
N TYR A 143 -11.41 -2.75 -12.55
CA TYR A 143 -12.17 -2.03 -11.54
C TYR A 143 -11.62 -0.62 -11.38
N LEU A 144 -12.54 0.29 -11.13
CA LEU A 144 -12.27 1.67 -10.83
C LEU A 144 -13.18 2.08 -9.68
N TYR A 145 -12.56 2.58 -8.63
CA TYR A 145 -13.20 3.28 -7.55
C TYR A 145 -12.56 4.67 -7.46
N ASP A 146 -13.38 5.70 -7.62
CA ASP A 146 -12.96 7.08 -7.41
C ASP A 146 -14.02 7.80 -6.58
N SER A 147 -13.64 8.22 -5.36
CA SER A 147 -14.44 9.12 -4.56
C SER A 147 -15.90 8.67 -4.34
N GLY A 148 -16.10 7.37 -4.09
CA GLY A 148 -17.43 6.77 -3.84
C GLY A 148 -18.11 6.17 -5.07
N HIS A 149 -17.53 6.31 -6.27
CA HIS A 149 -18.07 5.76 -7.51
C HIS A 149 -17.31 4.51 -7.92
N TYR A 150 -18.01 3.38 -8.00
CA TYR A 150 -17.46 2.11 -8.47
C TYR A 150 -17.90 1.80 -9.91
N GLN A 151 -16.97 1.27 -10.71
CA GLN A 151 -17.21 0.75 -12.04
C GLN A 151 -16.35 -0.50 -12.27
N SER A 152 -16.95 -1.54 -12.86
CA SER A 152 -16.27 -2.79 -13.22
C SER A 152 -16.25 -3.02 -14.73
N THR A 153 -15.09 -2.77 -15.35
CA THR A 153 -14.77 -3.13 -16.73
C THR A 153 -13.30 -2.84 -17.00
N LEU A 154 -12.66 -3.63 -17.87
CA LEU A 154 -11.29 -3.34 -18.34
C LEU A 154 -11.19 -1.95 -18.98
N ALA A 155 -12.26 -1.45 -19.60
CA ALA A 155 -12.25 -0.13 -20.25
C ALA A 155 -12.17 1.05 -19.26
N ALA A 156 -12.46 0.82 -17.97
CA ALA A 156 -12.41 1.85 -16.94
C ALA A 156 -11.02 1.99 -16.30
N VAL A 157 -10.13 1.02 -16.53
CA VAL A 157 -8.83 0.96 -15.88
C VAL A 157 -7.88 1.98 -16.51
N PRO A 158 -7.32 2.92 -15.74
CA PRO A 158 -6.29 3.83 -16.23
C PRO A 158 -5.05 3.06 -16.69
N ALA A 159 -4.31 3.61 -17.65
CA ALA A 159 -3.07 3.01 -18.15
C ALA A 159 -1.95 2.87 -17.09
N SER A 160 -2.10 3.49 -15.91
CA SER A 160 -1.20 3.31 -14.77
C SER A 160 -2.02 3.45 -13.48
N PRO A 161 -2.49 2.31 -12.91
CA PRO A 161 -3.24 2.31 -11.66
C PRO A 161 -2.54 3.03 -10.51
N THR A 162 -1.24 2.77 -10.35
CA THR A 162 -0.43 3.39 -9.29
C THR A 162 -0.36 4.90 -9.44
N THR A 163 -0.12 5.42 -10.66
CA THR A 163 -0.13 6.87 -10.94
C THR A 163 -1.48 7.47 -10.62
N PHE A 164 -2.57 6.84 -11.09
CA PHE A 164 -3.92 7.30 -10.83
C PHE A 164 -4.16 7.46 -9.33
N CYS A 165 -3.76 6.46 -8.54
CA CYS A 165 -3.92 6.42 -7.10
C CYS A 165 -3.08 7.49 -6.37
N VAL A 166 -1.78 7.64 -6.66
CA VAL A 166 -0.95 8.66 -5.99
C VAL A 166 -1.43 10.08 -6.30
N GLU A 167 -1.98 10.33 -7.50
CA GLU A 167 -2.50 11.64 -7.88
C GLU A 167 -3.69 12.10 -7.02
N ARG A 168 -4.38 11.16 -6.35
CA ARG A 168 -5.51 11.50 -5.46
C ARG A 168 -5.04 12.05 -4.11
N ILE A 169 -3.80 11.75 -3.70
CA ILE A 169 -3.22 12.28 -2.45
C ILE A 169 -2.20 13.39 -2.70
N ASP A 170 -1.58 13.45 -3.88
CA ASP A 170 -0.67 14.52 -4.26
C ASP A 170 -0.69 14.79 -5.78
N LYS A 171 -1.20 15.96 -6.16
CA LYS A 171 -1.35 16.36 -7.57
C LYS A 171 -0.04 16.50 -8.32
N ARG A 172 1.12 16.56 -7.63
CA ARG A 172 2.43 16.60 -8.30
C ARG A 172 2.74 15.34 -9.09
N PHE A 173 2.08 14.21 -8.78
CA PHE A 173 2.22 12.97 -9.56
C PHE A 173 1.37 12.92 -10.84
N ALA A 174 0.55 13.95 -11.12
CA ALA A 174 -0.29 13.98 -12.32
C ALA A 174 0.54 13.83 -13.59
N GLY A 175 0.18 12.85 -14.42
CA GLY A 175 0.86 12.56 -15.69
C GLY A 175 2.23 11.88 -15.55
N SER A 176 2.67 11.53 -14.34
CA SER A 176 3.95 10.84 -14.11
C SER A 176 3.79 9.33 -14.21
N PHE A 177 4.69 8.64 -14.90
CA PHE A 177 4.72 7.17 -14.87
C PHE A 177 5.74 6.70 -13.84
N LEU A 178 5.27 6.19 -12.69
CA LEU A 178 6.13 6.01 -11.52
C LEU A 178 7.12 4.86 -11.65
N TYR A 179 6.85 3.90 -12.53
CA TYR A 179 7.76 2.76 -12.69
C TYR A 179 9.03 3.09 -13.48
N ASP A 180 9.10 4.28 -14.09
CA ASP A 180 10.29 4.76 -14.79
C ASP A 180 11.13 5.62 -13.84
N GLY A 181 11.94 4.97 -13.01
CA GLY A 181 12.96 5.61 -12.18
C GLY A 181 12.51 6.03 -10.78
N TYR A 182 11.20 6.10 -10.50
CA TYR A 182 10.70 6.43 -9.16
C TYR A 182 10.49 5.19 -8.28
N LEU A 183 9.71 4.21 -8.75
CA LEU A 183 9.49 2.94 -8.06
C LEU A 183 10.58 1.92 -8.42
N PRO A 184 11.06 1.13 -7.43
CA PRO A 184 12.02 0.08 -7.70
C PRO A 184 11.36 -1.04 -8.50
N ARG A 185 11.80 -1.26 -9.74
CA ARG A 185 11.51 -2.49 -10.49
C ARG A 185 12.56 -3.56 -10.12
N SER A 186 12.18 -4.61 -9.41
CA SER A 186 13.05 -5.78 -9.19
C SER A 186 12.70 -6.90 -10.17
N THR A 187 13.69 -7.52 -10.82
CA THR A 187 13.47 -8.67 -11.73
C THR A 187 13.57 -10.03 -11.02
N GLU A 188 13.85 -10.02 -9.72
CA GLU A 188 13.94 -11.18 -8.84
C GLU A 188 13.02 -10.97 -7.63
N PRO A 189 12.42 -12.03 -7.04
CA PRO A 189 11.84 -11.91 -5.71
C PRO A 189 12.96 -11.38 -4.81
N PRO A 190 12.82 -10.19 -4.21
CA PRO A 190 13.99 -9.52 -3.68
C PRO A 190 14.41 -10.34 -2.47
N ILE A 191 15.59 -10.95 -2.54
CA ILE A 191 16.37 -11.15 -1.32
C ILE A 191 16.73 -9.71 -0.94
N TYR A 192 15.88 -9.07 -0.12
CA TYR A 192 15.97 -7.66 0.23
C TYR A 192 17.27 -7.43 1.01
N GLN A 193 18.39 -7.23 0.30
CA GLN A 193 19.70 -6.98 0.90
C GLN A 193 19.83 -5.58 1.52
N ALA A 194 18.78 -4.77 1.53
CA ALA A 194 18.83 -3.46 2.14
C ALA A 194 18.50 -3.54 3.64
N ARG A 195 19.46 -4.00 4.46
CA ARG A 195 19.56 -3.46 5.82
C ARG A 195 19.95 -2.00 5.66
N ARG A 196 19.05 -1.06 5.91
CA ARG A 196 19.41 0.36 5.88
C ARG A 196 20.48 0.65 6.93
N GLU A 197 21.71 0.93 6.52
CA GLU A 197 22.71 1.54 7.40
C GLU A 197 22.19 2.91 7.85
N GLY A 198 22.06 3.13 9.16
CA GLY A 198 21.71 4.44 9.73
C GLY A 198 20.24 4.71 9.99
N TRP A 199 19.31 3.76 9.80
CA TRP A 199 18.01 3.87 10.47
C TRP A 199 18.14 3.42 11.92
N THR A 200 18.18 4.39 12.82
CA THR A 200 17.91 4.17 14.24
C THR A 200 16.47 4.56 14.52
N PRO A 201 15.65 3.68 15.10
CA PRO A 201 14.33 4.06 15.55
C PRO A 201 14.47 5.29 16.47
N THR A 202 13.85 6.39 16.09
CA THR A 202 13.75 7.54 17.00
C THR A 202 12.88 7.09 18.16
N THR A 203 13.41 7.15 19.39
CA THR A 203 12.80 6.70 20.65
C THR A 203 11.57 7.54 21.08
N ASN A 204 10.79 8.04 20.13
CA ASN A 204 9.52 8.66 20.46
C ASN A 204 8.56 7.57 20.93
N SER A 205 7.74 7.93 21.92
CA SER A 205 6.84 7.05 22.67
C SER A 205 6.25 5.92 21.84
N PRO A 206 6.13 4.69 22.39
CA PRO A 206 5.55 3.57 21.67
C PRO A 206 4.18 3.96 21.12
N ILE A 207 4.03 3.84 19.79
CA ILE A 207 2.75 4.07 19.12
C ILE A 207 1.84 2.91 19.51
N ASP A 208 0.80 3.18 20.31
CA ASP A 208 -0.25 2.20 20.60
C ASP A 208 -1.20 2.13 19.40
N VAL A 209 -0.88 1.21 18.47
CA VAL A 209 -1.64 0.97 17.23
C VAL A 209 -3.10 0.66 17.54
N ALA A 210 -3.35 -0.16 18.55
CA ALA A 210 -4.70 -0.54 18.95
C ALA A 210 -5.49 0.68 19.49
N HIS A 211 -4.85 1.56 20.26
CA HIS A 211 -5.49 2.82 20.69
C HIS A 211 -5.79 3.72 19.49
N MET A 212 -4.87 3.85 18.54
CA MET A 212 -5.06 4.67 17.35
C MET A 212 -6.24 4.16 16.51
N ILE A 213 -6.34 2.86 16.28
CA ILE A 213 -7.47 2.22 15.58
C ILE A 213 -8.78 2.46 16.35
N ARG A 214 -8.80 2.25 17.68
CA ARG A 214 -9.98 2.52 18.52
C ARG A 214 -10.41 3.98 18.48
N ALA A 215 -9.45 4.92 18.42
CA ALA A 215 -9.74 6.35 18.33
C ALA A 215 -10.30 6.71 16.95
N TRP A 216 -9.76 6.10 15.89
CA TRP A 216 -10.26 6.25 14.52
C TRP A 216 -11.69 5.74 14.35
N ILE A 217 -12.01 4.54 14.87
CA ILE A 217 -13.35 3.94 14.83
C ILE A 217 -14.44 4.85 15.45
N LYS A 218 -14.08 5.70 16.41
CA LYS A 218 -15.02 6.60 17.12
C LYS A 218 -15.31 7.92 16.40
N ARG A 219 -14.63 8.22 15.29
CA ARG A 219 -14.79 9.46 14.51
C ARG A 219 -15.86 9.28 13.44
#